data_AF-A0A7V4HBW6-F1
#
_entry.id   AF-A0A7V4HBW6-F1
#
_cell.length_a   1.000
_cell.length_b   1.000
_cell.length_c   1.000
_cell.angle_alpha   90.00
_cell.angle_beta   90.00
_cell.angle_gamma   90.00
#
_symmetry.space_group_name_H-M   'P 1'
#
loop_
_entity.id
_entity.type
_entity.pdbx_description
1 polymer ?
#
loop_
_entity_poly.entity_id
_entity_poly.type
_entity_poly.pdbx_seq_one_letter_code
_entity_poly.pdbx_strand_id
1 'polypeptide(L)'
;MKKIIVFIAIIIIGYSYSFSQNAERTLHRFEQLKEFLSLNEEQAIKVKDILIKADEQAIKENSEVKKNKRTSLRDAQIRMKEIDKKIEAILTPEQLKKYESYKIERKSEMKGRRKGTKYYRD
;
A
#
# COMPACT_ATOMS: atom_id res chain seq x y z
N MET A 1 5.23 -28.07 23.01
CA MET A 1 5.24 -28.56 21.61
C MET A 1 3.95 -28.11 20.97
N LYS A 2 4.01 -27.13 20.06
CA LYS A 2 3.78 -27.28 18.61
C LYS A 2 2.41 -27.90 18.25
N LYS A 3 1.67 -27.16 17.40
CA LYS A 3 0.55 -27.53 16.50
C LYS A 3 -0.85 -27.13 17.03
N ILE A 4 -1.35 -25.97 16.60
CA ILE A 4 -2.22 -25.75 15.42
C ILE A 4 -3.62 -26.32 15.67
N ILE A 5 -4.58 -25.43 15.99
CA ILE A 5 -6.00 -25.67 15.68
C ILE A 5 -6.49 -24.49 14.87
N VAL A 6 -6.75 -24.81 13.61
CA VAL A 6 -7.36 -24.01 12.56
C VAL A 6 -8.83 -23.79 12.93
N PHE A 7 -9.29 -22.53 12.94
CA PHE A 7 -10.70 -22.23 12.78
C PHE A 7 -10.85 -21.25 11.62
N ILE A 8 -11.00 -21.83 10.43
CA ILE A 8 -11.44 -21.14 9.23
C ILE A 8 -12.90 -20.73 9.45
N ALA A 9 -13.13 -19.45 9.72
CA ALA A 9 -14.44 -18.84 9.60
C ALA A 9 -14.49 -18.06 8.29
N ILE A 10 -15.12 -18.67 7.28
CA ILE A 10 -15.55 -17.99 6.07
C ILE A 10 -16.56 -16.92 6.48
N ILE A 11 -16.15 -15.65 6.49
CA ILE A 11 -17.06 -14.51 6.57
C ILE A 11 -16.88 -13.69 5.29
N ILE A 12 -17.75 -14.01 4.34
CA ILE A 12 -18.05 -13.20 3.16
C ILE A 12 -18.84 -11.99 3.67
N ILE A 13 -18.18 -10.84 3.80
CA ILE A 13 -18.89 -9.55 3.95
C ILE A 13 -18.20 -8.51 3.05
N GLY A 14 -18.94 -8.05 2.04
CA GLY A 14 -18.69 -6.78 1.37
C GLY A 14 -17.83 -6.81 0.12
N TYR A 15 -18.09 -7.70 -0.84
CA TYR A 15 -17.53 -7.56 -2.18
C TYR A 15 -18.28 -6.51 -3.00
N SER A 16 -17.87 -5.26 -2.85
CA SER A 16 -18.02 -4.27 -3.92
C SER A 16 -16.83 -4.44 -4.87
N TYR A 17 -16.86 -5.48 -5.71
CA TYR A 17 -15.86 -5.66 -6.76
C TYR A 17 -16.17 -4.75 -7.95
N SER A 18 -15.72 -3.51 -7.88
CA SER A 18 -15.43 -2.74 -9.09
C SER A 18 -14.03 -3.16 -9.56
N PHE A 19 -13.96 -4.24 -10.35
CA PHE A 19 -12.70 -4.76 -10.87
C PHE A 19 -12.18 -3.82 -11.97
N SER A 20 -11.31 -2.88 -11.59
CA SER A 20 -10.54 -2.03 -12.51
C SER A 20 -9.05 -2.34 -12.40
N GLN A 21 -8.22 -1.98 -13.39
CA GLN A 21 -6.76 -2.16 -13.35
C GLN A 21 -6.12 -1.56 -12.06
N ASN A 22 -6.75 -0.55 -11.46
CA ASN A 22 -6.30 0.05 -10.21
C ASN A 22 -6.61 -0.83 -8.98
N ALA A 23 -7.70 -1.61 -9.04
CA ALA A 23 -8.05 -2.57 -7.99
C ALA A 23 -7.01 -3.69 -7.88
N GLU A 24 -6.50 -4.21 -9.00
CA GLU A 24 -5.47 -5.26 -9.02
C GLU A 24 -4.16 -4.77 -8.39
N ARG A 25 -3.72 -3.55 -8.71
CA ARG A 25 -2.54 -2.93 -8.09
C ARG A 25 -2.72 -2.73 -6.58
N THR A 26 -3.90 -2.31 -6.16
CA THR A 26 -4.23 -2.11 -4.75
C THR A 26 -4.25 -3.42 -3.98
N LEU A 27 -4.81 -4.48 -4.57
CA LEU A 27 -4.82 -5.83 -4.00
C LEU A 27 -3.40 -6.39 -3.88
N HIS A 28 -2.59 -6.28 -4.94
CA HIS A 28 -1.22 -6.76 -4.89
C HIS A 28 -0.40 -6.05 -3.79
N ARG A 29 -0.55 -4.73 -3.66
CA ARG A 29 0.08 -3.97 -2.57
C ARG A 29 -0.41 -4.43 -1.20
N PHE A 30 -1.70 -4.69 -1.05
CA PHE A 30 -2.27 -5.21 0.20
C PHE A 30 -1.69 -6.58 0.56
N GLU A 31 -1.62 -7.51 -0.40
CA GLU A 31 -1.09 -8.86 -0.18
C GLU A 31 0.36 -8.83 0.29
N GLN A 32 1.20 -8.04 -0.36
CA GLN A 32 2.59 -7.83 0.06
C GLN A 32 2.70 -7.32 1.50
N LEU A 33 1.88 -6.34 1.87
CA LEU A 33 1.89 -5.79 3.23
C LEU A 33 1.35 -6.79 4.26
N LYS A 34 0.31 -7.54 3.90
CA LYS A 34 -0.28 -8.57 4.75
C LYS A 34 0.74 -9.65 5.07
N GLU A 35 1.46 -10.15 4.07
CA GLU A 35 2.48 -11.18 4.22
C GLU A 35 3.68 -10.64 5.00
N PHE A 36 4.26 -9.53 4.56
CA PHE A 36 5.49 -8.98 5.11
C PHE A 36 5.36 -8.55 6.58
N LEU A 37 4.21 -7.95 6.94
CA LEU A 37 3.93 -7.51 8.31
C LEU A 37 3.22 -8.58 9.14
N SER A 38 2.86 -9.71 8.52
CA SER A 38 2.08 -10.78 9.16
C SER A 38 0.84 -10.21 9.87
N LEU A 39 0.06 -9.42 9.14
CA LEU A 39 -1.09 -8.71 9.69
C LEU A 39 -2.14 -9.71 10.18
N ASN A 40 -2.70 -9.46 11.36
CA ASN A 40 -3.88 -10.18 11.81
C ASN A 40 -5.12 -9.75 11.01
N GLU A 41 -6.26 -10.42 11.19
CA GLU A 41 -7.47 -10.17 10.41
C GLU A 41 -8.00 -8.74 10.56
N GLU A 42 -8.05 -8.22 11.79
CA GLU A 42 -8.53 -6.86 12.05
C GLU A 42 -7.62 -5.80 11.42
N GLN A 43 -6.30 -5.97 11.53
CA GLN A 43 -5.31 -5.10 10.92
C GLN A 43 -5.40 -5.18 9.39
N ALA A 44 -5.54 -6.39 8.84
CA ALA A 44 -5.64 -6.61 7.41
C ALA A 44 -6.87 -5.92 6.81
N ILE A 45 -8.03 -5.99 7.47
CA ILE A 45 -9.24 -5.27 7.05
C ILE A 45 -8.99 -3.76 7.03
N LYS A 46 -8.41 -3.21 8.10
CA LYS A 46 -8.10 -1.77 8.20
C LYS A 46 -7.09 -1.32 7.16
N VAL A 47 -6.00 -2.07 6.94
CA VAL A 47 -5.01 -1.77 5.89
C VAL A 47 -5.66 -1.79 4.51
N LYS A 48 -6.47 -2.81 4.21
CA LYS A 48 -7.14 -2.93 2.91
C LYS A 48 -8.05 -1.72 2.65
N ASP A 49 -8.86 -1.33 3.63
CA ASP A 49 -9.74 -0.16 3.54
C ASP A 49 -8.95 1.15 3.33
N ILE A 50 -7.85 1.35 4.06
CA ILE A 50 -6.96 2.51 3.87
C ILE A 50 -6.44 2.58 2.43
N LEU A 51 -6.02 1.43 1.86
CA LEU A 51 -5.47 1.38 0.51
C LEU A 51 -6.54 1.60 -0.57
N ILE A 52 -7.73 1.04 -0.41
CA ILE A 52 -8.86 1.26 -1.33
C ILE A 52 -9.25 2.74 -1.36
N LYS A 53 -9.47 3.35 -0.19
CA LYS A 53 -9.81 4.78 -0.09
C LYS A 53 -8.74 5.68 -0.70
N ALA A 54 -7.48 5.33 -0.52
CA ALA A 54 -6.37 6.06 -1.10
C ALA A 54 -6.34 6.00 -2.64
N ASP A 55 -6.66 4.83 -3.20
CA ASP A 55 -6.76 4.63 -4.65
C ASP A 55 -7.94 5.41 -5.24
N GLU A 56 -9.12 5.32 -4.61
CA GLU A 56 -10.30 6.10 -4.99
C GLU A 56 -10.02 7.61 -4.98
N GLN A 57 -9.35 8.10 -3.94
CA GLN A 57 -8.95 9.51 -3.85
C GLN A 57 -7.98 9.89 -4.98
N ALA A 58 -7.00 9.03 -5.28
CA ALA A 58 -6.05 9.28 -6.37
C ALA A 58 -6.73 9.31 -7.75
N ILE A 59 -7.74 8.46 -7.98
CA ILE A 59 -8.53 8.45 -9.21
C ILE A 59 -9.30 9.77 -9.34
N LYS A 60 -10.03 10.19 -8.30
CA LYS A 60 -10.80 11.45 -8.31
C LYS A 60 -9.92 12.67 -8.58
N GLU A 61 -8.79 12.78 -7.89
CA GLU A 61 -7.87 13.90 -8.07
C GLU A 61 -7.26 13.97 -9.47
N ASN A 62 -7.03 12.81 -10.11
CA ASN A 62 -6.53 12.74 -11.48
C ASN A 62 -7.60 13.06 -12.52
N SER A 63 -8.88 12.77 -12.24
CA SER A 63 -9.99 13.08 -13.14
C SER A 63 -10.40 14.56 -13.10
N GLU A 64 -10.24 15.23 -11.96
CA GLU A 64 -10.80 16.56 -11.73
C GLU A 64 -9.88 17.71 -12.14
N VAL A 65 -8.55 17.54 -12.15
CA VAL A 65 -7.61 18.66 -12.35
C VAL A 65 -6.43 18.26 -13.24
N LYS A 66 -6.27 18.95 -14.38
CA LYS A 66 -5.01 18.94 -15.14
C LYS A 66 -3.93 19.70 -14.37
N LYS A 67 -3.24 18.99 -13.47
CA LYS A 67 -2.12 19.52 -12.67
C LYS A 67 -0.82 19.44 -13.45
N ASN A 68 0.08 20.41 -13.23
CA ASN A 68 1.44 20.29 -13.74
C ASN A 68 2.19 19.14 -13.05
N LYS A 69 3.28 18.67 -13.66
CA LYS A 69 4.04 17.52 -13.15
C LYS A 69 4.60 17.75 -11.74
N ARG A 70 4.93 18.99 -11.37
CA ARG A 70 5.54 19.31 -10.06
C ARG A 70 4.50 19.25 -8.93
N THR A 71 3.30 19.78 -9.16
CA THR A 71 2.22 19.77 -8.17
C THR A 71 1.68 18.35 -7.98
N SER A 72 1.45 17.61 -9.06
CA SER A 72 1.01 16.21 -9.00
C SER A 72 1.98 15.31 -8.22
N LEU A 73 3.30 15.49 -8.39
CA LEU A 73 4.30 14.77 -7.61
C LEU A 73 4.27 15.14 -6.13
N ARG A 74 4.08 16.43 -5.79
CA ARG A 74 3.98 16.88 -4.40
C ARG A 74 2.75 16.31 -3.71
N ASP A 75 1.60 16.36 -4.38
CA ASP A 75 0.34 15.84 -3.85
C ASP A 75 0.44 14.32 -3.64
N ALA A 76 1.03 13.60 -4.59
CA ALA A 76 1.30 12.17 -4.44
C ALA A 76 2.20 11.86 -3.22
N GLN A 77 3.23 12.67 -2.97
CA GLN A 77 4.07 12.50 -1.79
C GLN A 77 3.31 12.74 -0.48
N ILE A 78 2.44 13.75 -0.44
CA ILE A 78 1.60 14.05 0.73
C ILE A 78 0.65 12.88 0.99
N ARG A 79 -0.07 12.41 -0.03
CA ARG A 79 -0.97 11.25 0.08
C ARG A 79 -0.23 10.00 0.57
N MET A 80 0.96 9.71 0.04
CA MET A 80 1.75 8.57 0.51
C MET A 80 2.11 8.69 2.00
N LYS A 81 2.51 9.88 2.47
CA LYS A 81 2.79 10.10 3.90
C LYS A 81 1.55 9.93 4.77
N GLU A 82 0.39 10.37 4.31
CA GLU A 82 -0.86 10.22 5.05
C GLU A 82 -1.28 8.75 5.15
N ILE A 83 -1.15 8.00 4.05
CA ILE A 83 -1.39 6.56 4.03
C ILE A 83 -0.44 5.86 5.00
N ASP A 84 0.85 6.19 4.95
CA ASP A 84 1.86 5.62 5.85
C ASP A 84 1.48 5.85 7.31
N LYS A 85 1.12 7.08 7.69
CA LYS A 85 0.67 7.39 9.06
C LYS A 85 -0.54 6.56 9.50
N LYS A 86 -1.53 6.38 8.60
CA LYS A 86 -2.73 5.58 8.90
C LYS A 86 -2.39 4.11 9.10
N ILE A 87 -1.47 3.57 8.29
CA ILE A 87 -0.99 2.19 8.44
C ILE A 87 -0.18 2.06 9.74
N GLU A 88 0.75 2.97 10.02
CA GLU A 88 1.58 2.94 11.23
C GLU A 88 0.74 2.94 12.53
N ALA A 89 -0.37 3.68 12.55
CA ALA A 89 -1.26 3.76 13.70
C ALA A 89 -1.97 2.44 14.07
N ILE A 90 -1.99 1.44 13.17
CA ILE A 90 -2.65 0.14 13.39
C ILE A 90 -1.64 -1.01 13.57
N LEU A 91 -0.35 -0.74 13.45
CA LEU A 91 0.70 -1.74 13.62
C LEU A 91 1.16 -1.83 15.08
N THR A 92 1.62 -3.02 15.47
CA THR A 92 2.35 -3.19 16.73
C THR A 92 3.77 -2.59 16.61
N PRO A 93 4.48 -2.33 17.72
CA PRO A 93 5.85 -1.81 17.68
C PRO A 93 6.82 -2.68 16.88
N GLU A 94 6.64 -4.01 16.90
CA GLU A 94 7.47 -4.93 16.13
C GLU A 94 7.17 -4.86 14.64
N GLN A 95 5.88 -4.80 14.27
CA GLN A 95 5.45 -4.63 12.88
C GLN A 95 5.87 -3.26 12.32
N LEU A 96 5.87 -2.21 13.16
CA LEU A 96 6.32 -0.88 12.77
C LEU A 96 7.78 -0.87 12.32
N LYS A 97 8.67 -1.53 13.07
CA LYS A 97 10.09 -1.67 12.68
C LYS A 97 10.25 -2.38 11.34
N LYS A 98 9.48 -3.44 11.09
CA LYS A 98 9.45 -4.11 9.78
C LYS A 98 8.97 -3.16 8.69
N TYR A 99 7.88 -2.42 8.95
CA TYR A 99 7.31 -1.47 7.99
C TYR A 99 8.29 -0.35 7.63
N GLU A 100 9.07 0.14 8.59
CA GLU A 100 10.12 1.12 8.33
C GLU A 100 11.21 0.58 7.39
N SER A 101 11.69 -0.64 7.63
CA SER A 101 12.63 -1.32 6.74
C SER A 101 12.06 -1.48 5.33
N TYR A 102 10.82 -1.91 5.22
CA TYR A 102 10.11 -2.03 3.95
C TYR A 102 10.02 -0.69 3.18
N LYS A 103 9.76 0.42 3.89
CA LYS A 103 9.76 1.76 3.26
C LYS A 103 11.15 2.15 2.74
N ILE A 104 12.21 1.81 3.47
CA ILE A 104 13.60 2.11 3.08
C ILE A 104 13.97 1.33 1.83
N GLU A 105 13.66 0.03 1.80
CA GLU A 105 13.92 -0.85 0.66
C GLU A 105 13.17 -0.38 -0.59
N ARG A 106 11.87 -0.10 -0.48
CA ARG A 106 11.09 0.45 -1.60
C ARG A 106 11.71 1.75 -2.15
N LYS A 107 12.23 2.61 -1.26
CA LYS A 107 12.89 3.86 -1.65
C LYS A 107 14.24 3.61 -2.33
N SER A 108 15.01 2.61 -1.90
CA SER A 108 16.29 2.25 -2.49
C SER A 108 16.09 1.66 -3.89
N GLU A 109 15.09 0.79 -4.09
CA GLU A 109 14.72 0.24 -5.40
C GLU A 109 14.33 1.34 -6.39
N MET A 110 13.52 2.32 -5.97
CA MET A 110 13.19 3.46 -6.82
C MET A 110 14.42 4.28 -7.23
N LYS A 111 15.42 4.41 -6.36
CA LYS A 111 16.69 5.08 -6.69
C LYS A 111 17.55 4.22 -7.63
N GLY A 112 17.59 2.90 -7.43
CA GLY A 112 18.31 1.96 -8.29
C GLY A 112 17.79 1.97 -9.72
N ARG A 113 16.46 1.92 -9.90
CA ARG A 113 15.81 2.04 -11.22
C ARG A 113 16.13 3.37 -11.92
N ARG A 114 16.21 4.48 -11.17
CA ARG A 114 16.63 5.79 -11.72
C ARG A 114 18.10 5.81 -12.20
N LYS A 115 18.99 5.09 -11.52
CA LYS A 115 20.40 4.99 -11.93
C LYS A 115 20.55 4.14 -13.19
N GLY A 116 19.85 2.99 -13.27
CA GLY A 116 19.89 2.11 -14.44
C GLY A 116 19.41 2.79 -15.73
N THR A 117 18.35 3.61 -15.65
CA THR A 117 17.85 4.37 -16.80
C THR A 117 18.76 5.51 -17.28
N LYS A 118 19.80 5.88 -16.51
CA LYS A 118 20.77 6.90 -16.91
C LYS A 118 21.82 6.33 -17.87
N TYR A 119 22.17 5.05 -17.74
CA TYR A 119 23.21 4.38 -18.55
C TYR A 119 22.74 3.96 -19.96
N TYR A 120 21.43 3.94 -20.21
CA TYR A 120 20.83 3.63 -21.51
C TYR A 120 20.35 4.88 -22.27
N ARG A 121 20.81 6.06 -21.83
CA ARG A 121 20.35 7.36 -22.33
C ARG A 121 21.54 8.19 -22.78
N ASP A 122 22.49 7.55 -23.44
CA ASP A 122 23.61 8.16 -24.15
C ASP A 122 23.46 7.84 -25.64
#